data_AF-A0A2E6RID3-F1
#
_entry.id   AF-A0A2E6RID3-F1
#
_cell.length_a   1.000
_cell.length_b   1.000
_cell.length_c   1.000
_cell.angle_alpha   90.00
_cell.angle_beta   90.00
_cell.angle_gamma   90.00
#
_symmetry.space_group_name_H-M   'P 1'
#
loop_
_entity.id
_entity.type
_entity.pdbx_description
1 polymer ?
#
loop_
_entity_poly.entity_id
_entity_poly.type
_entity_poly.pdbx_seq_one_letter_code
_entity_poly.pdbx_strand_id
1 'polypeptide(L)'
;MISLSIIVIFIFLLNSSFIFLVINDDHIGYLYTEETNLHFKEDIVTNTLEEKKEPDLTNILEEKKEPYLTNTVEEKKELELPQTLEDTEIPEVIAIIMSKIISEKKITSDEIYFIELEEKIWNSNALGCPVEGMMYTQQIIDGYKINFSIMNSNNVIHSDIHGNYINCSEIELINEESNFNFVNQYNLEETSIITLETATGKNITQIDDKDYIEETIKKLNQDVIISNSKICFHKYNLIFQKKSEKISFGLVCENNINYVYVDEPIESTNLFIKIIEPILANQEFPGVPKNE
;
A
#
# COMPACT_ATOMS: atom_id res chain seq x y z
N MET A 1 23.76 -47.84 -29.28
CA MET A 1 24.17 -47.98 -27.87
C MET A 1 24.53 -46.58 -27.37
N ILE A 2 23.53 -45.82 -26.92
CA ILE A 2 23.73 -44.47 -26.40
C ILE A 2 23.68 -44.60 -24.88
N SER A 3 24.80 -44.31 -24.24
CA SER A 3 24.94 -44.20 -22.79
C SER A 3 24.20 -42.95 -22.33
N LEU A 4 23.04 -43.12 -21.69
CA LEU A 4 22.28 -42.03 -21.11
C LEU A 4 22.84 -41.73 -19.71
N SER A 5 23.70 -40.72 -19.61
CA SER A 5 24.17 -40.21 -18.32
C SER A 5 23.08 -39.31 -17.72
N ILE A 6 22.36 -39.82 -16.71
CA ILE A 6 21.43 -39.03 -15.92
C ILE A 6 22.25 -38.18 -14.94
N ILE A 7 22.21 -36.86 -15.11
CA ILE A 7 22.79 -35.91 -14.15
C ILE A 7 21.72 -35.60 -13.10
N VAL A 8 21.91 -36.07 -11.87
CA VAL A 8 21.07 -35.72 -10.71
C VAL A 8 21.77 -34.60 -9.95
N ILE A 9 21.22 -33.38 -10.01
CA ILE A 9 21.68 -32.24 -9.22
C ILE A 9 20.89 -32.25 -7.90
N PHE A 10 21.58 -32.43 -6.78
CA PHE A 10 21.00 -32.24 -5.44
C PHE A 10 21.20 -30.78 -5.00
N ILE A 11 20.11 -30.05 -4.82
CA ILE A 11 20.10 -28.78 -4.09
C ILE A 11 19.46 -29.06 -2.73
N PHE A 12 20.23 -28.92 -1.66
CA PHE A 12 19.73 -29.00 -0.28
C PHE A 12 19.00 -27.70 0.06
N LEU A 13 17.69 -27.77 0.31
CA LEU A 13 16.91 -26.72 0.96
C LEU A 13 16.33 -27.26 2.27
N LEU A 14 16.73 -26.64 3.38
CA LEU A 14 16.08 -26.82 4.68
C LEU A 14 14.74 -26.08 4.66
N ASN A 15 13.70 -26.78 4.23
CA ASN A 15 12.31 -26.76 4.71
C ASN A 15 11.38 -27.35 3.64
N SER A 16 11.07 -28.63 3.83
CA SER A 16 9.77 -29.28 3.55
C SER A 16 9.01 -28.91 2.27
N SER A 17 9.59 -29.18 1.09
CA SER A 17 8.86 -29.63 -0.11
C SER A 17 9.86 -30.13 -1.15
N PHE A 18 9.85 -31.43 -1.45
CA PHE A 18 10.68 -32.00 -2.51
C PHE A 18 9.94 -31.90 -3.85
N ILE A 19 10.53 -31.20 -4.82
CA ILE A 19 10.10 -31.23 -6.22
C ILE A 19 11.09 -32.12 -6.98
N PHE A 20 10.61 -33.22 -7.55
CA PHE A 20 11.41 -34.03 -8.48
C PHE A 20 11.19 -33.50 -9.91
N LEU A 21 12.27 -33.05 -10.54
CA LEU A 21 12.32 -32.84 -11.99
C LEU A 21 12.80 -34.14 -12.64
N VAL A 22 11.92 -34.77 -13.44
CA VAL A 22 12.32 -35.82 -14.38
C VAL A 22 12.28 -35.21 -15.77
N ILE A 23 13.44 -35.10 -16.41
CA ILE A 23 13.56 -34.63 -17.80
C ILE A 23 13.62 -35.88 -18.68
N ASN A 24 12.62 -36.04 -19.55
CA ASN A 24 12.68 -36.94 -20.70
C ASN A 24 12.24 -36.18 -21.96
N ASP A 25 12.89 -36.51 -23.06
CA ASP A 25 13.16 -35.65 -24.21
C ASP A 25 11.98 -35.14 -25.06
N ASP A 26 10.71 -35.20 -24.64
CA ASP A 26 9.65 -34.63 -25.50
C ASP A 26 8.37 -34.08 -24.83
N HIS A 27 8.19 -34.06 -23.49
CA HIS A 27 7.05 -33.35 -22.89
C HIS A 27 7.33 -32.86 -21.45
N ILE A 28 6.98 -31.59 -21.16
CA ILE A 28 6.91 -31.05 -19.79
C ILE A 28 5.53 -31.39 -19.22
N GLY A 29 5.45 -32.36 -18.32
CA GLY A 29 4.24 -32.68 -17.56
C GLY A 29 4.40 -32.32 -16.09
N TYR A 30 3.45 -31.55 -15.55
CA TYR A 30 3.36 -31.28 -14.11
C TYR A 30 2.55 -32.39 -13.45
N LEU A 31 3.13 -33.07 -12.45
CA LEU A 31 2.39 -33.97 -11.55
C LEU A 31 1.91 -33.15 -10.34
N TYR A 32 0.61 -32.85 -10.30
CA TYR A 32 -0.06 -32.42 -9.08
C TYR A 32 -0.46 -33.66 -8.28
N THR A 33 -0.10 -33.70 -7.00
CA THR A 33 -0.72 -34.61 -6.03
C THR A 33 -1.68 -33.82 -5.16
N GLU A 34 -2.99 -34.03 -5.38
CA GLU A 34 -4.04 -33.68 -4.43
C GLU A 34 -4.15 -34.73 -3.31
N GLU A 35 -4.62 -34.27 -2.16
CA GLU A 35 -5.10 -35.01 -0.98
C GLU A 35 -4.11 -35.80 -0.11
N THR A 36 -3.88 -35.29 1.09
CA THR A 36 -3.90 -36.14 2.29
C THR A 36 -4.71 -35.50 3.41
N ASN A 37 -5.87 -36.10 3.66
CA ASN A 37 -6.65 -36.10 4.88
C ASN A 37 -5.78 -36.01 6.15
N LEU A 38 -6.02 -35.00 6.99
CA LEU A 38 -5.56 -35.05 8.38
C LEU A 38 -6.67 -35.66 9.25
N HIS A 39 -6.50 -36.95 9.52
CA HIS A 39 -7.29 -37.73 10.44
C HIS A 39 -7.06 -37.20 11.87
N PHE A 40 -8.10 -36.66 12.50
CA PHE A 40 -8.12 -36.40 13.94
C PHE A 40 -7.89 -37.71 14.69
N LYS A 41 -6.85 -37.75 15.52
CA LYS A 41 -6.64 -38.82 16.50
C LYS A 41 -6.85 -38.22 17.88
N GLU A 42 -7.90 -38.67 18.55
CA GLU A 42 -8.16 -38.43 19.95
C GLU A 42 -7.08 -39.11 20.79
N ASP A 43 -6.38 -38.34 21.62
CA ASP A 43 -5.72 -38.88 22.81
C ASP A 43 -6.33 -38.20 24.04
N ILE A 44 -7.05 -39.03 24.78
CA ILE A 44 -7.69 -38.76 26.05
C ILE A 44 -6.61 -38.70 27.13
N VAL A 45 -6.52 -37.58 27.85
CA VAL A 45 -6.03 -37.58 29.24
C VAL A 45 -6.99 -36.74 30.09
N THR A 46 -7.74 -37.47 30.90
CA THR A 46 -8.62 -37.02 31.98
C THR A 46 -7.84 -36.29 33.07
N ASN A 47 -8.35 -35.15 33.54
CA ASN A 47 -8.24 -34.78 34.95
C ASN A 47 -9.42 -33.91 35.39
N THR A 48 -10.31 -34.55 36.14
CA THR A 48 -11.08 -34.10 37.31
C THR A 48 -11.55 -32.64 37.40
N LEU A 49 -12.87 -32.50 37.32
CA LEU A 49 -13.68 -31.41 37.84
C LEU A 49 -13.60 -31.35 39.37
N GLU A 50 -13.25 -30.19 39.93
CA GLU A 50 -13.75 -29.76 41.25
C GLU A 50 -14.56 -28.47 41.07
N GLU A 51 -15.81 -28.57 41.48
CA GLU A 51 -16.87 -27.56 41.46
C GLU A 51 -16.67 -26.56 42.62
N LYS A 52 -16.58 -25.26 42.34
CA LYS A 52 -16.89 -24.22 43.33
C LYS A 52 -17.69 -23.06 42.73
N LYS A 53 -18.74 -22.73 43.47
CA LYS A 53 -19.91 -21.90 43.15
C LYS A 53 -19.59 -20.42 43.01
N GLU A 54 -20.34 -19.80 42.11
CA GLU A 54 -20.53 -18.37 41.90
C GLU A 54 -21.22 -17.71 43.13
N PRO A 55 -20.80 -16.51 43.58
CA PRO A 55 -21.54 -15.77 44.60
C PRO A 55 -22.50 -14.75 43.97
N ASP A 56 -23.79 -15.00 44.24
CA ASP A 56 -24.93 -14.07 44.17
C ASP A 56 -24.70 -12.86 45.09
N LEU A 57 -24.78 -11.65 44.54
CA LEU A 57 -24.69 -10.40 45.30
C LEU A 57 -26.02 -9.65 45.23
N THR A 58 -27.02 -10.18 45.93
CA THR A 58 -28.22 -9.45 46.32
C THR A 58 -28.10 -9.01 47.80
N ASN A 59 -28.38 -7.74 48.06
CA ASN A 59 -28.56 -7.06 49.36
C ASN A 59 -27.33 -6.75 50.23
N ILE A 60 -26.87 -5.49 50.20
CA ILE A 60 -26.72 -4.66 51.43
C ILE A 60 -27.13 -3.21 51.10
N LEU A 61 -28.36 -2.85 51.45
CA LEU A 61 -28.78 -1.49 51.80
C LEU A 61 -28.69 -1.41 53.32
N GLU A 62 -27.74 -0.64 53.87
CA GLU A 62 -27.92 -0.06 55.19
C GLU A 62 -27.46 1.40 55.21
N GLU A 63 -28.42 2.19 55.64
CA GLU A 63 -28.52 3.62 55.83
C GLU A 63 -27.53 4.13 56.90
N LYS A 64 -26.83 5.24 56.63
CA LYS A 64 -26.38 6.15 57.68
C LYS A 64 -26.48 7.60 57.22
N LYS A 65 -27.44 8.30 57.82
CA LYS A 65 -27.65 9.75 57.74
C LYS A 65 -26.60 10.52 58.56
N GLU A 66 -26.41 11.77 58.13
CA GLU A 66 -25.37 12.77 58.40
C GLU A 66 -25.28 13.30 59.85
N PRO A 67 -24.34 14.23 60.13
CA PRO A 67 -24.75 15.65 60.09
C PRO A 67 -23.74 16.63 59.47
N TYR A 68 -24.27 17.64 58.78
CA TYR A 68 -23.62 18.88 58.34
C TYR A 68 -23.00 19.68 59.49
N LEU A 69 -21.82 20.27 59.26
CA LEU A 69 -21.49 21.60 59.78
C LEU A 69 -20.61 22.40 58.79
N THR A 70 -21.20 23.52 58.40
CA THR A 70 -20.82 24.73 57.63
C THR A 70 -19.35 25.17 57.45
N ASN A 71 -19.12 25.66 56.22
CA ASN A 71 -18.37 26.84 55.75
C ASN A 71 -16.83 26.83 55.74
N THR A 72 -16.23 26.82 54.54
CA THR A 72 -15.53 28.01 54.00
C THR A 72 -15.47 27.96 52.46
N VAL A 73 -15.80 29.09 51.85
CA VAL A 73 -15.67 29.38 50.41
C VAL A 73 -14.19 29.62 50.10
N GLU A 74 -13.60 28.80 49.24
CA GLU A 74 -12.43 29.17 48.45
C GLU A 74 -12.73 28.89 46.98
N GLU A 75 -12.83 29.98 46.23
CA GLU A 75 -13.13 30.10 44.82
C GLU A 75 -12.04 29.39 43.98
N LYS A 76 -12.27 28.11 43.66
CA LYS A 76 -11.59 27.47 42.54
C LYS A 76 -12.31 27.86 41.27
N LYS A 77 -11.66 28.76 40.53
CA LYS A 77 -11.97 29.09 39.13
C LYS A 77 -11.98 27.79 38.32
N GLU A 78 -13.17 27.24 38.12
CA GLU A 78 -13.44 26.16 37.20
C GLU A 78 -13.10 26.66 35.80
N LEU A 79 -12.08 26.06 35.19
CA LEU A 79 -11.77 26.28 33.79
C LEU A 79 -12.91 25.59 33.02
N GLU A 80 -13.87 26.37 32.54
CA GLU A 80 -14.95 25.87 31.70
C GLU A 80 -14.33 25.17 30.48
N LEU A 81 -14.35 23.84 30.51
CA LEU A 81 -14.13 23.03 29.32
C LEU A 81 -15.27 23.40 28.36
N PRO A 82 -14.98 23.84 27.12
CA PRO A 82 -16.02 24.17 26.16
C PRO A 82 -16.98 22.97 26.02
N GLN A 83 -18.21 23.15 26.51
CA GLN A 83 -19.29 22.21 26.33
C GLN A 83 -19.78 22.34 24.89
N THR A 84 -19.31 21.44 24.02
CA THR A 84 -19.96 21.10 22.75
C THR A 84 -19.37 19.80 22.22
N LEU A 85 -19.67 18.67 22.89
CA LEU A 85 -19.80 17.41 22.18
C LEU A 85 -21.23 17.39 21.65
N GLU A 86 -21.41 17.82 20.39
CA GLU A 86 -22.60 17.41 19.65
C GLU A 86 -22.60 15.88 19.57
N ASP A 87 -23.77 15.31 19.77
CA ASP A 87 -24.08 13.88 19.83
C ASP A 87 -24.02 13.29 18.41
N THR A 88 -22.86 13.41 17.75
CA THR A 88 -22.62 12.77 16.46
C THR A 88 -22.54 11.27 16.70
N GLU A 89 -23.59 10.55 16.31
CA GLU A 89 -23.60 9.10 16.33
C GLU A 89 -22.44 8.58 15.48
N ILE A 90 -21.44 7.97 16.12
CA ILE A 90 -20.29 7.40 15.44
C ILE A 90 -20.78 6.17 14.64
N PRO A 91 -20.59 6.12 13.31
CA PRO A 91 -21.02 4.98 12.51
C PRO A 91 -20.39 3.66 12.99
N GLU A 92 -21.17 2.58 13.00
CA GLU A 92 -20.72 1.24 13.46
C GLU A 92 -19.44 0.77 12.74
N VAL A 93 -19.28 1.13 11.46
CA VAL A 93 -18.09 0.80 10.67
C VAL A 93 -16.80 1.33 11.28
N ILE A 94 -16.84 2.44 12.02
CA ILE A 94 -15.67 3.00 12.71
C ILE A 94 -15.20 2.06 13.82
N ALA A 95 -16.12 1.46 14.57
CA ALA A 95 -15.77 0.48 15.59
C ALA A 95 -15.11 -0.77 14.99
N ILE A 96 -15.56 -1.20 13.80
CA ILE A 96 -14.97 -2.32 13.05
C ILE A 96 -13.54 -1.97 12.62
N ILE A 97 -13.32 -0.78 12.06
CA ILE A 97 -12.00 -0.31 11.64
C ILE A 97 -11.05 -0.24 12.84
N MET A 98 -11.47 0.39 13.95
CA MET A 98 -10.64 0.51 15.15
C MET A 98 -10.29 -0.86 15.74
N SER A 99 -11.24 -1.80 15.75
CA SER A 99 -11.00 -3.18 16.20
C SER A 99 -9.99 -3.91 15.31
N LYS A 100 -10.06 -3.69 13.99
CA LYS A 100 -9.10 -4.24 13.03
C LYS A 100 -7.69 -3.69 13.30
N ILE A 101 -7.54 -2.39 13.52
CA ILE A 101 -6.24 -1.77 13.86
C ILE A 101 -5.66 -2.36 15.13
N ILE A 102 -6.46 -2.48 16.20
CA ILE A 102 -6.04 -3.10 17.47
C ILE A 102 -5.48 -4.51 17.22
N SER A 103 -6.21 -5.31 16.44
CA SER A 103 -5.81 -6.66 16.10
C SER A 103 -4.53 -6.73 15.26
N GLU A 104 -4.40 -5.87 14.24
CA GLU A 104 -3.23 -5.85 13.36
C GLU A 104 -1.96 -5.38 14.08
N LYS A 105 -2.10 -4.36 14.94
CA LYS A 105 -1.00 -3.79 15.73
C LYS A 105 -0.67 -4.60 16.97
N LYS A 106 -1.53 -5.55 17.35
CA LYS A 106 -1.40 -6.40 18.56
C LYS A 106 -1.28 -5.57 19.84
N ILE A 107 -2.08 -4.51 19.91
CA ILE A 107 -2.21 -3.62 21.09
C ILE A 107 -3.49 -3.95 21.86
N THR A 108 -3.65 -3.38 23.05
CA THR A 108 -4.89 -3.47 23.82
C THR A 108 -5.77 -2.24 23.62
N SER A 109 -7.07 -2.34 23.95
CA SER A 109 -8.03 -1.26 23.72
C SER A 109 -7.75 0.01 24.51
N ASP A 110 -7.01 -0.09 25.63
CA ASP A 110 -6.56 1.04 26.45
C ASP A 110 -5.30 1.74 25.90
N GLU A 111 -4.68 1.19 24.85
CA GLU A 111 -3.51 1.80 24.20
C GLU A 111 -3.90 2.68 23.00
N ILE A 112 -5.17 2.64 22.58
CA ILE A 112 -5.71 3.38 21.44
C ILE A 112 -6.85 4.30 21.87
N TYR A 113 -6.83 5.54 21.38
CA TYR A 113 -7.83 6.56 21.72
C TYR A 113 -8.37 7.19 20.45
N PHE A 114 -9.68 7.10 20.25
CA PHE A 114 -10.35 7.85 19.20
C PHE A 114 -10.34 9.35 19.52
N ILE A 115 -9.98 10.19 18.55
CA ILE A 115 -9.89 11.64 18.72
C ILE A 115 -11.04 12.34 17.98
N GLU A 116 -11.18 12.08 16.68
CA GLU A 116 -12.09 12.81 15.80
C GLU A 116 -12.49 11.97 14.58
N LEU A 117 -13.70 12.22 14.09
CA LEU A 117 -14.24 11.67 12.85
C LEU A 117 -14.73 12.81 11.97
N GLU A 118 -14.37 12.78 10.69
CA GLU A 118 -14.85 13.70 9.68
C GLU A 118 -15.34 12.91 8.45
N GLU A 119 -16.55 13.22 7.97
CA GLU A 119 -17.03 12.70 6.68
C GLU A 119 -16.27 13.34 5.53
N LYS A 120 -15.79 12.52 4.59
CA LYS A 120 -15.00 12.96 3.44
C LYS A 120 -15.41 12.23 2.17
N ILE A 121 -15.26 12.95 1.06
CA ILE A 121 -15.37 12.41 -0.28
C ILE A 121 -13.97 12.34 -0.88
N TRP A 122 -13.55 11.14 -1.27
CA TRP A 122 -12.27 10.87 -1.91
C TRP A 122 -12.43 10.79 -3.42
N ASN A 123 -11.40 11.23 -4.15
CA ASN A 123 -11.42 11.24 -5.62
C ASN A 123 -10.70 10.04 -6.27
N SER A 124 -10.15 9.13 -5.46
CA SER A 124 -9.47 7.93 -5.94
C SER A 124 -9.41 6.85 -4.88
N ASN A 125 -9.02 5.64 -5.30
CA ASN A 125 -8.75 4.51 -4.40
C ASN A 125 -7.55 4.73 -3.46
N ALA A 126 -6.78 5.83 -3.61
CA ALA A 126 -5.78 6.22 -2.62
C ALA A 126 -6.41 6.76 -1.33
N LEU A 127 -7.72 7.03 -1.32
CA LEU A 127 -8.43 7.68 -0.22
C LEU A 127 -7.73 8.95 0.26
N GLY A 128 -7.08 9.70 -0.65
CA GLY A 128 -6.32 10.91 -0.31
C GLY A 128 -4.92 10.70 0.28
N CYS A 129 -4.44 9.46 0.39
CA CYS A 129 -3.13 9.11 0.94
C CYS A 129 -2.28 8.33 -0.07
N PRO A 130 -1.80 8.99 -1.15
CA PRO A 130 -1.04 8.32 -2.19
C PRO A 130 0.40 8.05 -1.75
N VAL A 131 0.86 6.82 -1.94
CA VAL A 131 2.29 6.50 -2.06
C VAL A 131 2.85 7.21 -3.29
N GLU A 132 4.01 7.85 -3.12
CA GLU A 132 4.70 8.56 -4.19
C GLU A 132 5.08 7.61 -5.35
N GLY A 133 4.93 8.10 -6.59
CA GLY A 133 5.18 7.30 -7.79
C GLY A 133 4.07 6.32 -8.21
N MET A 134 3.12 6.00 -7.33
CA MET A 134 2.03 5.05 -7.62
C MET A 134 0.86 5.66 -8.40
N MET A 135 0.21 4.83 -9.23
CA MET A 135 -1.05 5.18 -9.91
C MET A 135 -2.25 4.67 -9.11
N TYR A 136 -3.31 5.46 -9.13
CA TYR A 136 -4.58 5.13 -8.47
C TYR A 136 -5.74 5.32 -9.43
N THR A 137 -6.68 4.37 -9.38
CA THR A 137 -7.95 4.49 -10.09
C THR A 137 -8.73 5.69 -9.58
N GLN A 138 -9.17 6.54 -10.49
CA GLN A 138 -9.99 7.71 -10.18
C GLN A 138 -11.44 7.25 -9.97
N GLN A 139 -11.97 7.52 -8.78
CA GLN A 139 -13.31 7.12 -8.37
C GLN A 139 -13.76 8.03 -7.23
N ILE A 140 -15.00 8.50 -7.28
CA ILE A 140 -15.62 9.22 -6.16
C ILE A 140 -16.04 8.19 -5.11
N ILE A 141 -15.51 8.31 -3.90
CA ILE A 141 -15.72 7.36 -2.79
C ILE A 141 -16.10 8.15 -1.56
N ASP A 142 -17.29 7.92 -1.03
CA ASP A 142 -17.70 8.42 0.28
C ASP A 142 -16.99 7.65 1.38
N GLY A 143 -16.65 8.32 2.47
CA GLY A 143 -16.10 7.68 3.65
C GLY A 143 -15.67 8.67 4.70
N TYR A 144 -14.60 8.33 5.43
CA TYR A 144 -14.25 9.01 6.66
C TYR A 144 -12.76 9.26 6.80
N LYS A 145 -12.41 10.42 7.35
CA LYS A 145 -11.11 10.69 7.97
C LYS A 145 -11.25 10.47 9.47
N ILE A 146 -10.41 9.61 10.02
CA ILE A 146 -10.44 9.25 11.45
C ILE A 146 -9.09 9.61 12.05
N ASN A 147 -9.09 10.49 13.04
CA ASN A 147 -7.94 10.81 13.85
C ASN A 147 -7.99 9.97 15.14
N PHE A 148 -6.90 9.33 15.48
CA PHE A 148 -6.77 8.54 16.71
C PHE A 148 -5.35 8.64 17.26
N SER A 149 -5.16 8.23 18.52
CA SER A 149 -3.84 8.15 19.15
C SER A 149 -3.52 6.70 19.48
N ILE A 150 -2.27 6.28 19.27
CA ILE A 150 -1.72 5.05 19.86
C ILE A 150 -0.53 5.48 20.71
N MET A 151 -0.51 5.11 22.00
CA MET A 151 0.60 5.43 22.92
C MET A 151 1.07 6.90 22.86
N ASN A 152 0.12 7.84 22.76
CA ASN A 152 0.33 9.29 22.64
C ASN A 152 0.90 9.79 21.31
N SER A 153 1.01 8.93 20.30
CA SER A 153 1.30 9.32 18.91
C SER A 153 -0.01 9.50 18.16
N ASN A 154 -0.24 10.68 17.58
CA ASN A 154 -1.40 10.94 16.74
C ASN A 154 -1.24 10.25 15.39
N ASN A 155 -2.31 9.63 14.92
CA ASN A 155 -2.38 8.88 13.69
C ASN A 155 -3.65 9.28 12.94
N VAL A 156 -3.59 9.16 11.62
CA VAL A 156 -4.69 9.45 10.71
C VAL A 156 -4.89 8.24 9.80
N ILE A 157 -6.13 7.78 9.71
CA ILE A 157 -6.54 6.86 8.65
C ILE A 157 -7.65 7.48 7.82
N HIS A 158 -7.70 7.12 6.55
CA HIS A 158 -8.80 7.43 5.67
C HIS A 158 -9.49 6.12 5.27
N SER A 159 -10.81 6.13 5.20
CA SER A 159 -11.63 4.95 4.93
C SER A 159 -12.73 5.24 3.93
N ASP A 160 -13.26 4.17 3.33
CA ASP A 160 -14.57 4.19 2.67
C ASP A 160 -15.70 3.85 3.65
N ILE A 161 -16.94 4.03 3.23
CA ILE A 161 -18.13 3.67 4.03
C ILE A 161 -18.28 2.17 4.33
N HIS A 162 -17.49 1.30 3.68
CA HIS A 162 -17.54 -0.15 3.82
C HIS A 162 -16.49 -0.70 4.79
N GLY A 163 -15.62 0.15 5.33
CA GLY A 163 -14.60 -0.23 6.30
C GLY A 163 -13.25 -0.60 5.69
N ASN A 164 -13.06 -0.42 4.37
CA ASN A 164 -11.72 -0.45 3.81
C ASN A 164 -11.00 0.85 4.22
N TYR A 165 -9.75 0.74 4.67
CA TYR A 165 -8.98 1.92 5.11
C TYR A 165 -7.53 1.88 4.65
N ILE A 166 -6.93 3.06 4.61
CA ILE A 166 -5.51 3.31 4.42
C ILE A 166 -5.01 4.06 5.65
N ASN A 167 -3.89 3.60 6.24
CA ASN A 167 -3.22 4.33 7.30
C ASN A 167 -2.34 5.43 6.70
N CYS A 168 -2.85 6.66 6.71
CA CYS A 168 -2.20 7.80 6.08
C CYS A 168 -0.92 8.22 6.79
N SER A 169 -0.85 8.05 8.12
CA SER A 169 0.38 8.29 8.87
C SER A 169 1.49 7.31 8.49
N GLU A 170 1.15 6.05 8.20
CA GLU A 170 2.12 5.10 7.67
C GLU A 170 2.54 5.44 6.24
N ILE A 171 1.61 5.86 5.38
CA ILE A 171 1.95 6.29 4.01
C ILE A 171 2.87 7.52 4.04
N GLU A 172 2.63 8.48 4.94
CA GLU A 172 3.49 9.66 5.10
C GLU A 172 4.93 9.25 5.46
N LEU A 173 5.10 8.36 6.45
CA LEU A 173 6.41 7.81 6.81
C LEU A 173 7.07 7.07 5.63
N ILE A 174 6.31 6.26 4.90
CA ILE A 174 6.79 5.55 3.71
C ILE A 174 7.31 6.54 2.66
N ASN A 175 6.58 7.63 2.42
CA ASN A 175 7.00 8.67 1.48
C ASN A 175 8.25 9.40 1.98
N GLU A 176 8.33 9.73 3.27
CA GLU A 176 9.52 10.34 3.89
C GLU A 176 10.78 9.45 3.82
N GLU A 177 10.60 8.12 3.87
CA GLU A 177 11.68 7.13 3.76
C GLU A 177 12.10 6.85 2.30
N SER A 178 11.40 7.40 1.31
CA SER A 178 11.76 7.29 -0.11
C SER A 178 13.17 7.82 -0.35
N ASN A 179 14.00 7.01 -1.01
CA ASN A 179 15.42 7.36 -1.20
C ASN A 179 15.96 7.00 -2.59
N PHE A 180 15.08 6.54 -3.50
CA PHE A 180 15.47 6.25 -4.86
C PHE A 180 15.04 7.35 -5.80
N ASN A 181 15.98 7.89 -6.56
CA ASN A 181 15.74 8.99 -7.48
C ASN A 181 16.28 8.65 -8.87
N PHE A 182 15.41 8.61 -9.88
CA PHE A 182 15.80 8.25 -11.25
C PHE A 182 16.82 9.21 -11.84
N VAL A 183 16.67 10.51 -11.57
CA VAL A 183 17.55 11.55 -12.12
C VAL A 183 18.95 11.39 -11.58
N ASN A 184 19.09 11.21 -10.26
CA ASN A 184 20.38 11.02 -9.61
C ASN A 184 21.00 9.67 -9.98
N GLN A 185 20.23 8.59 -9.93
CA GLN A 185 20.71 7.23 -10.18
C GLN A 185 21.26 7.05 -11.59
N TYR A 186 20.58 7.63 -12.60
CA TYR A 186 20.96 7.47 -14.00
C TYR A 186 21.62 8.72 -14.60
N ASN A 187 21.93 9.73 -13.78
CA ASN A 187 22.52 11.00 -14.18
C ASN A 187 21.78 11.63 -15.37
N LEU A 188 20.45 11.77 -15.25
CA LEU A 188 19.59 12.21 -16.36
C LEU A 188 19.74 13.71 -16.69
N GLU A 189 20.39 14.50 -15.84
CA GLU A 189 20.70 15.92 -16.07
C GLU A 189 21.56 16.15 -17.32
N GLU A 190 22.32 15.14 -17.77
CA GLU A 190 23.12 15.21 -18.99
C GLU A 190 22.34 14.84 -20.27
N THR A 191 21.02 14.71 -20.18
CA THR A 191 20.18 14.34 -21.32
C THR A 191 20.20 15.43 -22.38
N SER A 192 20.44 15.01 -23.62
CA SER A 192 20.42 15.88 -24.81
C SER A 192 19.20 15.65 -25.70
N ILE A 193 18.64 14.44 -25.67
CA ILE A 193 17.48 14.06 -26.49
C ILE A 193 16.62 13.08 -25.68
N ILE A 194 15.31 13.30 -25.69
CA ILE A 194 14.31 12.36 -25.19
C ILE A 194 13.61 11.71 -26.39
N THR A 195 13.52 10.39 -26.40
CA THR A 195 12.82 9.63 -27.45
C THR A 195 11.73 8.79 -26.83
N LEU A 196 10.53 8.83 -27.41
CA LEU A 196 9.47 7.86 -27.10
C LEU A 196 9.31 6.93 -28.29
N GLU A 197 9.35 5.63 -28.04
CA GLU A 197 9.11 4.59 -29.04
C GLU A 197 8.23 3.48 -28.46
N THR A 198 7.62 2.69 -29.33
CA THR A 198 6.98 1.43 -28.92
C THR A 198 8.04 0.43 -28.44
N ALA A 199 7.67 -0.57 -27.64
CA ALA A 199 8.58 -1.63 -27.21
C ALA A 199 9.27 -2.39 -28.37
N THR A 200 8.69 -2.38 -29.58
CA THR A 200 9.29 -2.97 -30.79
C THR A 200 10.29 -2.05 -31.51
N GLY A 201 10.60 -0.87 -30.97
CA GLY A 201 11.54 0.11 -31.55
C GLY A 201 10.94 1.05 -32.60
N LYS A 202 9.62 1.09 -32.80
CA LYS A 202 8.98 2.09 -33.68
C LYS A 202 8.98 3.45 -32.99
N ASN A 203 9.74 4.40 -33.54
CA ASN A 203 9.79 5.78 -33.07
C ASN A 203 8.40 6.44 -33.13
N ILE A 204 8.01 7.10 -32.02
CA ILE A 204 6.77 7.89 -31.90
C ILE A 204 7.13 9.39 -31.95
N THR A 205 8.12 9.79 -31.17
CA THR A 205 8.66 11.15 -31.21
C THR A 205 10.12 11.18 -30.76
N GLN A 206 10.80 12.27 -31.12
CA GLN A 206 12.13 12.62 -30.65
C GLN A 206 12.13 14.12 -30.32
N ILE A 207 12.59 14.45 -29.12
CA ILE A 207 12.56 15.80 -28.57
C ILE A 207 13.99 16.18 -28.18
N ASP A 208 14.51 17.25 -28.78
CA ASP A 208 15.81 17.87 -28.49
C ASP A 208 15.67 19.31 -27.97
N ASP A 209 14.43 19.74 -27.70
CA ASP A 209 14.13 21.02 -27.08
C ASP A 209 14.63 21.06 -25.63
N LYS A 210 15.55 21.99 -25.37
CA LYS A 210 16.26 22.06 -24.09
C LYS A 210 15.32 22.38 -22.92
N ASP A 211 14.38 23.30 -23.10
CA ASP A 211 13.48 23.74 -22.04
C ASP A 211 12.52 22.60 -21.64
N TYR A 212 12.00 21.87 -22.65
CA TYR A 212 11.19 20.68 -22.43
C TYR A 212 11.96 19.57 -21.70
N ILE A 213 13.22 19.34 -22.07
CA ILE A 213 14.08 18.35 -21.41
C ILE A 213 14.29 18.74 -19.95
N GLU A 214 14.69 19.99 -19.67
CA GLU A 214 14.90 20.48 -18.29
C GLU A 214 13.62 20.37 -17.44
N GLU A 215 12.45 20.72 -17.99
CA GLU A 215 11.16 20.54 -17.30
C GLU A 215 10.86 19.07 -17.02
N THR A 216 11.16 18.18 -17.97
CA THR A 216 10.96 16.74 -17.84
C THR A 216 11.85 16.15 -16.75
N ILE A 217 13.15 16.51 -16.74
CA ILE A 217 14.07 16.07 -15.70
C ILE A 217 13.62 16.58 -14.32
N LYS A 218 13.16 17.83 -14.22
CA LYS A 218 12.62 18.38 -12.98
C LYS A 218 11.41 17.59 -12.46
N LYS A 219 10.52 17.12 -13.33
CA LYS A 219 9.36 16.28 -12.95
C LYS A 219 9.78 14.88 -12.47
N LEU A 220 10.87 14.34 -12.99
CA LEU A 220 11.44 13.05 -12.58
C LEU A 220 12.31 13.12 -11.33
N ASN A 221 12.74 14.33 -10.94
CA ASN A 221 13.58 14.54 -9.77
C ASN A 221 12.74 14.51 -8.49
N GLN A 222 12.16 13.34 -8.22
CA GLN A 222 11.36 13.02 -7.05
C GLN A 222 11.82 11.66 -6.52
N ASP A 223 11.93 11.55 -5.20
CA ASP A 223 12.31 10.31 -4.55
C ASP A 223 11.11 9.36 -4.52
N VAL A 224 11.35 8.07 -4.70
CA VAL A 224 10.33 7.01 -4.65
C VAL A 224 10.83 5.83 -3.83
N ILE A 225 9.89 4.97 -3.42
CA ILE A 225 10.21 3.70 -2.80
C ILE A 225 10.55 2.66 -3.87
N ILE A 226 11.61 1.89 -3.61
CA ILE A 226 11.91 0.69 -4.38
C ILE A 226 11.04 -0.46 -3.86
N SER A 227 10.09 -0.90 -4.66
CA SER A 227 9.35 -2.14 -4.41
C SER A 227 10.07 -3.33 -5.08
N ASN A 228 10.29 -4.42 -4.36
CA ASN A 228 10.80 -5.65 -4.97
C ASN A 228 9.70 -6.30 -5.83
N SER A 229 9.90 -6.49 -7.13
CA SER A 229 8.88 -7.16 -7.95
C SER A 229 9.36 -7.89 -9.21
N LYS A 230 8.41 -8.63 -9.78
CA LYS A 230 8.48 -9.57 -10.91
C LYS A 230 8.49 -8.88 -12.28
N ILE A 231 8.77 -9.69 -13.30
CA ILE A 231 8.84 -9.40 -14.75
C ILE A 231 7.82 -8.34 -15.23
N CYS A 232 8.32 -7.32 -15.93
CA CYS A 232 7.53 -6.35 -16.69
C CYS A 232 7.62 -6.62 -18.20
N PHE A 233 6.45 -6.73 -18.85
CA PHE A 233 6.31 -6.62 -20.30
C PHE A 233 5.75 -5.24 -20.64
N HIS A 234 6.61 -4.30 -21.03
CA HIS A 234 6.25 -2.91 -21.28
C HIS A 234 5.78 -2.67 -22.72
N LYS A 235 5.02 -1.59 -22.95
CA LYS A 235 4.51 -1.21 -24.28
C LYS A 235 5.31 -0.11 -24.97
N TYR A 236 6.01 0.70 -24.19
CA TYR A 236 6.79 1.84 -24.69
C TYR A 236 8.16 1.88 -24.06
N ASN A 237 9.15 2.42 -24.79
CA ASN A 237 10.43 2.83 -24.24
C ASN A 237 10.49 4.36 -24.23
N LEU A 238 10.76 4.93 -23.05
CA LEU A 238 11.17 6.32 -22.91
C LEU A 238 12.69 6.35 -22.74
N ILE A 239 13.38 6.89 -23.74
CA ILE A 239 14.83 6.83 -23.85
C ILE A 239 15.41 8.22 -23.63
N PHE A 240 16.33 8.31 -22.68
CA PHE A 240 17.13 9.49 -22.39
C PHE A 240 18.51 9.31 -22.99
N GLN A 241 18.82 10.08 -24.04
CA GLN A 241 20.11 10.03 -24.73
C GLN A 241 21.05 11.08 -24.16
N LYS A 242 22.16 10.60 -23.61
CA LYS A 242 23.32 11.39 -23.15
C LYS A 242 24.42 11.33 -24.21
N LYS A 243 25.53 12.05 -24.00
CA LYS A 243 26.64 12.11 -24.96
C LYS A 243 27.25 10.74 -25.28
N SER A 244 27.37 9.87 -24.29
CA SER A 244 28.08 8.59 -24.39
C SER A 244 27.21 7.36 -24.24
N GLU A 245 25.95 7.51 -23.81
CA GLU A 245 25.08 6.39 -23.51
C GLU A 245 23.59 6.77 -23.64
N LYS A 246 22.75 5.75 -23.57
CA LYS A 246 21.29 5.88 -23.56
C LYS A 246 20.75 5.10 -22.38
N ILE A 247 19.80 5.69 -21.68
CA ILE A 247 19.04 5.01 -20.61
C ILE A 247 17.63 4.82 -21.13
N SER A 248 17.09 3.60 -21.02
CA SER A 248 15.77 3.25 -21.54
C SER A 248 14.88 2.80 -20.40
N PHE A 249 13.73 3.46 -20.26
CA PHE A 249 12.68 3.09 -19.32
C PHE A 249 11.51 2.45 -20.07
N GLY A 250 11.24 1.19 -19.78
CA GLY A 250 10.06 0.46 -20.23
C GLY A 250 8.83 0.91 -19.44
N LEU A 251 7.84 1.47 -20.13
CA LEU A 251 6.63 2.05 -19.56
C LEU A 251 5.37 1.24 -19.90
N VAL A 252 4.34 1.38 -19.05
CA VAL A 252 3.04 0.74 -19.24
C VAL A 252 3.18 -0.78 -19.26
N CYS A 253 3.64 -1.34 -18.14
CA CYS A 253 3.82 -2.78 -17.97
C CYS A 253 2.45 -3.50 -17.94
N GLU A 254 2.29 -4.56 -18.74
CA GLU A 254 1.04 -5.31 -18.85
C GLU A 254 0.67 -6.06 -17.57
N ASN A 255 1.68 -6.56 -16.85
CA ASN A 255 1.48 -7.36 -15.65
C ASN A 255 1.17 -6.51 -14.41
N ASN A 256 1.62 -5.25 -14.40
CA ASN A 256 1.34 -4.29 -13.33
C ASN A 256 1.50 -2.86 -13.84
N ILE A 257 0.39 -2.12 -13.87
CA ILE A 257 0.35 -0.75 -14.39
C ILE A 257 1.20 0.23 -13.58
N ASN A 258 1.60 -0.10 -12.36
CA ASN A 258 2.45 0.76 -11.52
C ASN A 258 3.94 0.64 -11.86
N TYR A 259 4.34 -0.33 -12.69
CA TYR A 259 5.76 -0.58 -12.95
C TYR A 259 6.35 0.22 -14.10
N VAL A 260 7.54 0.74 -13.82
CA VAL A 260 8.52 1.21 -14.79
C VAL A 260 9.68 0.25 -14.76
N TYR A 261 10.11 -0.21 -15.93
CA TYR A 261 11.23 -1.12 -16.07
C TYR A 261 12.48 -0.38 -16.53
N VAL A 262 13.62 -0.64 -15.91
CA VAL A 262 14.93 -0.22 -16.42
C VAL A 262 15.87 -1.41 -16.29
N ASP A 263 16.56 -1.53 -15.16
CA ASP A 263 17.30 -2.74 -14.78
C ASP A 263 16.39 -3.73 -14.03
N GLU A 264 15.43 -3.18 -13.27
CA GLU A 264 14.40 -3.91 -12.55
C GLU A 264 13.07 -3.13 -12.58
N PRO A 265 11.93 -3.79 -12.30
CA PRO A 265 10.64 -3.13 -12.18
C PRO A 265 10.56 -2.29 -10.89
N ILE A 266 10.15 -1.03 -11.02
CA ILE A 266 10.01 -0.06 -9.93
C ILE A 266 8.60 0.53 -9.94
N GLU A 267 7.97 0.67 -8.78
CA GLU A 267 6.65 1.28 -8.57
C GLU A 267 6.69 2.81 -8.69
N SER A 268 6.79 3.30 -9.92
CA SER A 268 6.95 4.75 -10.19
C SER A 268 6.21 5.26 -11.42
N THR A 269 5.28 4.47 -11.96
CA THR A 269 4.65 4.78 -13.27
C THR A 269 4.00 6.16 -13.32
N ASN A 270 3.45 6.66 -12.21
CA ASN A 270 2.80 7.98 -12.21
C ASN A 270 3.77 9.12 -12.56
N LEU A 271 5.06 9.01 -12.20
CA LEU A 271 6.07 10.00 -12.60
C LEU A 271 6.26 10.04 -14.12
N PHE A 272 6.30 8.85 -14.74
CA PHE A 272 6.56 8.70 -16.17
C PHE A 272 5.33 8.95 -17.03
N ILE A 273 4.13 8.60 -16.54
CA ILE A 273 2.86 8.86 -17.24
C ILE A 273 2.66 10.36 -17.45
N LYS A 274 2.94 11.19 -16.44
CA LYS A 274 2.86 12.67 -16.55
C LYS A 274 3.77 13.26 -17.64
N ILE A 275 4.77 12.51 -18.11
CA ILE A 275 5.69 12.91 -19.18
C ILE A 275 5.16 12.45 -20.52
N ILE A 276 4.72 11.18 -20.63
CA ILE A 276 4.32 10.61 -21.91
C ILE A 276 2.89 10.95 -22.32
N GLU A 277 1.99 11.25 -21.38
CA GLU A 277 0.61 11.67 -21.67
C GLU A 277 0.53 12.84 -22.65
N PRO A 278 1.18 14.00 -22.42
CA PRO A 278 1.10 15.11 -23.36
C PRO A 278 1.75 14.78 -24.71
N ILE A 279 2.76 13.91 -24.74
CA ILE A 279 3.38 13.45 -26.00
C ILE A 279 2.38 12.63 -26.81
N LEU A 280 1.73 11.67 -26.17
CA LEU A 280 0.78 10.75 -26.81
C LEU A 280 -0.52 11.45 -27.20
N ALA A 281 -0.99 12.41 -26.41
CA ALA A 281 -2.19 13.19 -26.71
C ALA A 281 -2.05 14.07 -27.96
N ASN A 282 -0.83 14.50 -28.29
CA ASN A 282 -0.52 15.31 -29.46
C ASN A 282 -0.31 14.49 -30.75
N GLN A 283 -0.39 13.16 -30.69
CA GLN A 283 -0.28 12.31 -31.87
C GLN A 283 -1.60 12.34 -32.66
N GLU A 284 -1.51 12.59 -33.97
CA GLU A 284 -2.68 12.47 -34.85
C GLU A 284 -3.18 11.01 -34.84
N PHE A 285 -4.42 10.80 -34.40
CA PHE A 285 -5.03 9.48 -34.46
C PHE A 285 -5.29 9.09 -35.93
N PRO A 286 -4.75 7.95 -36.39
CA PRO A 286 -5.00 7.50 -37.75
C PRO A 286 -6.51 7.28 -37.96
N GLY A 287 -7.09 7.99 -38.93
CA GLY A 287 -8.50 7.88 -39.28
C GLY A 287 -9.41 9.02 -38.81
N VAL A 288 -8.88 10.02 -38.07
CA VAL A 288 -9.62 11.26 -37.81
C VAL A 288 -9.37 12.22 -38.99
N PRO A 289 -10.40 12.61 -39.76
CA PRO A 289 -10.23 13.58 -40.84
C PRO A 289 -9.74 14.91 -40.26
N LYS A 290 -8.75 15.53 -40.92
CA LYS A 290 -8.30 16.87 -40.57
C LYS A 290 -9.42 17.84 -40.91
N ASN A 291 -9.93 18.56 -39.91
CA ASN A 291 -10.83 19.67 -40.18
C ASN A 291 -10.00 20.80 -40.78
N GLU A 292 -10.11 20.98 -42.10
CA GLU A 292 -9.69 22.19 -42.81
C GLU A 292 -10.63 23.37 -42.51
#